data_AF-A0A1Y0HB92-F1
#
_entry.id   AF-A0A1Y0HB92-F1
#
_cell.length_a   1.000
_cell.length_b   1.000
_cell.length_c   1.000
_cell.angle_alpha   90.00
_cell.angle_beta   90.00
_cell.angle_gamma   90.00
#
_symmetry.space_group_name_H-M   'P 1'
#
loop_
_entity.id
_entity.type
_entity.pdbx_description
1 polymer ?
#
loop_
_entity_poly.entity_id
_entity_poly.type
_entity_poly.pdbx_seq_one_letter_code
_entity_poly.pdbx_strand_id
1 'polypeptide(L)'
;MGIHGSKTWLTATVMLIQFFLFPALVFAFEGRNARLPGPMQPEPLQIAIAVASTLGAIVVSRQLLTPKFNEAEQRVLLPFESFVTQFTIIGVCAAANALIGIFTGKGPQVYFGMGLCCVLLLTVMVPVYFKMRPLYQTATATPQSTQP
;
A
#
# COMPACT_ATOMS: atom_id res chain seq x y z
N MET A 1 11.87 -15.94 -23.51
CA MET A 1 11.26 -14.64 -23.13
C MET A 1 10.33 -14.85 -21.93
N GLY A 2 10.41 -14.03 -20.87
CA GLY A 2 9.25 -13.76 -19.99
C GLY A 2 9.21 -14.30 -18.54
N ILE A 3 10.03 -15.27 -18.12
CA ILE A 3 9.82 -15.92 -16.80
C ILE A 3 10.23 -15.02 -15.62
N HIS A 4 11.28 -14.19 -15.77
CA HIS A 4 11.78 -13.34 -14.69
C HIS A 4 10.84 -12.18 -14.36
N GLY A 5 10.24 -11.52 -15.36
CA GLY A 5 9.26 -10.44 -15.16
C GLY A 5 7.90 -10.91 -14.63
N SER A 6 7.54 -12.17 -14.87
CA SER A 6 6.31 -12.78 -14.35
C SER A 6 6.40 -13.07 -12.84
N LYS A 7 7.54 -13.59 -12.37
CA LYS A 7 7.76 -13.92 -10.95
C LYS A 7 7.82 -12.68 -10.05
N THR A 8 8.47 -11.59 -10.50
CA THR A 8 8.56 -10.35 -9.71
C THR A 8 7.20 -9.69 -9.53
N TRP A 9 6.40 -9.58 -10.60
CA TRP A 9 5.06 -9.00 -10.49
C TRP A 9 4.07 -9.84 -9.67
N LEU A 10 4.24 -11.16 -9.65
CA LEU A 10 3.48 -12.04 -8.76
C LEU A 10 3.69 -11.64 -7.29
N THR A 11 4.91 -11.28 -6.88
CA THR A 11 5.20 -10.83 -5.51
C THR A 11 4.40 -9.59 -5.13
N ALA A 12 4.41 -8.54 -5.96
CA ALA A 12 3.64 -7.32 -5.70
C ALA A 12 2.11 -7.58 -5.74
N THR A 13 1.66 -8.50 -6.59
CA THR A 13 0.25 -8.94 -6.63
C THR A 13 -0.15 -9.63 -5.33
N VAL A 14 0.67 -10.56 -4.86
CA VAL A 14 0.45 -11.30 -3.61
C VAL A 14 0.43 -10.35 -2.43
N MET A 15 1.35 -9.38 -2.37
CA MET A 15 1.35 -8.34 -1.34
C MET A 15 0.07 -7.52 -1.36
N LEU A 16 -0.35 -7.04 -2.53
CA LEU A 16 -1.61 -6.30 -2.66
C LEU A 16 -2.79 -7.12 -2.11
N ILE A 17 -2.91 -8.38 -2.53
CA ILE A 17 -3.97 -9.29 -2.05
C ILE A 17 -3.88 -9.47 -0.53
N GLN A 18 -2.69 -9.72 0.03
CA GLN A 18 -2.50 -9.90 1.46
C GLN A 18 -2.93 -8.67 2.27
N PHE A 19 -2.57 -7.47 1.81
CA PHE A 19 -2.98 -6.23 2.47
C PHE A 19 -4.48 -5.96 2.36
N PHE A 20 -5.17 -6.45 1.33
CA PHE A 20 -6.65 -6.41 1.25
C PHE A 20 -7.33 -7.50 2.07
N LEU A 21 -6.72 -8.68 2.16
CA LEU A 21 -7.24 -9.80 2.94
C LEU A 21 -7.16 -9.50 4.44
N PHE A 22 -6.13 -8.78 4.88
CA PHE A 22 -5.94 -8.37 6.27
C PHE A 22 -7.18 -7.67 6.88
N PRO A 23 -7.67 -6.52 6.34
CA PRO A 23 -8.86 -5.89 6.89
C PRO A 23 -10.11 -6.75 6.73
N ALA A 24 -10.24 -7.56 5.66
CA ALA A 24 -11.37 -8.47 5.50
C ALA A 24 -11.44 -9.54 6.60
N LEU A 25 -10.29 -10.13 6.94
CA LEU A 25 -10.18 -11.09 8.06
C LEU A 25 -10.46 -10.40 9.40
N VAL A 26 -9.90 -9.21 9.62
CA VAL A 26 -10.19 -8.42 10.81
C VAL A 26 -11.69 -8.12 10.93
N PHE A 27 -12.38 -7.74 9.85
CA PHE A 27 -13.83 -7.54 9.87
C PHE A 27 -14.59 -8.80 10.29
N ALA A 28 -14.16 -9.97 9.83
CA ALA A 28 -14.79 -11.24 10.16
C ALA A 28 -14.63 -11.63 11.64
N PHE A 29 -13.45 -11.37 12.24
CA PHE A 29 -13.17 -11.74 13.63
C PHE A 29 -13.57 -10.65 14.64
N GLU A 30 -13.20 -9.40 14.38
CA GLU A 30 -13.36 -8.26 15.28
C GLU A 30 -14.67 -7.49 15.07
N GLY A 31 -15.42 -7.80 14.01
CA GLY A 31 -16.75 -7.24 13.78
C GLY A 31 -17.73 -7.50 14.94
N ARG A 32 -17.45 -8.49 15.79
CA ARG A 32 -18.18 -8.72 17.04
C ARG A 32 -17.88 -7.64 18.09
N ASN A 33 -16.63 -7.21 18.23
CA ASN A 33 -16.22 -6.15 19.16
C ASN A 33 -16.72 -4.77 18.71
N ALA A 34 -16.89 -4.57 17.40
CA ALA A 34 -17.48 -3.36 16.83
C ALA A 34 -18.99 -3.19 17.13
N ARG A 35 -19.69 -4.26 17.55
CA ARG A 35 -21.10 -4.22 17.98
C ARG A 35 -21.28 -3.87 19.46
N LEU A 36 -20.20 -3.82 20.23
CA LEU A 36 -20.27 -3.43 21.64
C LEU A 36 -20.51 -1.92 21.75
N PRO A 37 -21.25 -1.45 22.75
CA PRO A 37 -21.38 -0.03 23.02
C PRO A 37 -19.99 0.55 23.33
N GLY A 38 -19.65 1.65 22.67
CA GLY A 38 -18.33 2.28 22.76
C GLY A 38 -18.39 3.76 22.42
N PRO A 39 -17.29 4.49 22.62
CA PRO A 39 -17.24 5.92 22.32
C PRO A 39 -17.49 6.17 20.83
N MET A 40 -18.19 7.25 20.50
CA MET A 40 -18.42 7.63 19.09
C MET A 40 -17.20 8.33 18.47
N GLN A 41 -16.39 9.00 19.28
CA GLN A 41 -15.23 9.78 18.80
C GLN A 41 -13.96 8.93 18.82
N PRO A 42 -13.09 8.99 17.80
CA PRO A 42 -11.80 8.31 17.80
C PRO A 42 -10.90 8.80 18.95
N GLU A 43 -10.11 7.88 19.51
CA GLU A 43 -9.09 8.24 20.51
C GLU A 43 -8.03 9.16 19.89
N PRO A 44 -7.44 10.12 20.65
CA PRO A 44 -6.37 10.97 20.15
C PRO A 44 -5.20 10.19 19.53
N LEU A 45 -4.89 9.01 20.07
CA LEU A 45 -3.88 8.10 19.52
C LEU A 45 -4.25 7.57 18.13
N GLN A 46 -5.52 7.23 17.90
CA GLN A 46 -6.00 6.79 16.58
C GLN A 46 -5.89 7.92 15.56
N ILE A 47 -6.21 9.15 15.96
CA ILE A 47 -6.06 10.33 15.10
C ILE A 47 -4.59 10.58 14.77
N ALA A 48 -3.71 10.53 15.77
CA ALA A 48 -2.26 10.70 15.55
C ALA A 48 -1.70 9.67 14.57
N ILE A 49 -2.09 8.40 14.72
CA ILE A 49 -1.69 7.32 13.82
C ILE A 49 -2.29 7.51 12.43
N ALA A 50 -3.56 7.90 12.33
CA ALA A 50 -4.21 8.19 11.06
C ALA A 50 -3.47 9.28 10.27
N VAL A 51 -3.11 10.37 10.94
CA VAL A 51 -2.34 11.46 10.32
C VAL A 51 -0.95 10.99 9.91
N ALA A 52 -0.19 10.38 10.82
CA ALA A 52 1.19 9.95 10.55
C ALA A 52 1.27 8.91 9.42
N SER A 53 0.39 7.90 9.44
CA SER A 53 0.33 6.86 8.42
C SER A 53 -0.14 7.38 7.07
N THR A 54 -1.10 8.30 7.03
CA THR A 54 -1.56 8.94 5.79
C THR A 54 -0.44 9.75 5.15
N LEU A 55 0.25 10.58 5.95
CA LEU A 55 1.40 11.36 5.47
C LEU A 55 2.53 10.44 4.97
N GLY A 56 2.86 9.38 5.73
CA GLY A 56 3.86 8.39 5.32
C GLY A 56 3.52 7.73 3.98
N ALA A 57 2.28 7.24 3.83
CA ALA A 57 1.81 6.63 2.59
C ALA A 57 1.85 7.60 1.39
N ILE A 58 1.47 8.87 1.60
CA ILE A 58 1.52 9.90 0.56
C ILE A 58 2.97 10.21 0.15
N VAL A 59 3.88 10.39 1.11
CA VAL A 59 5.30 10.69 0.81
C VAL A 59 5.92 9.55 0.01
N VAL A 60 5.74 8.31 0.46
CA VAL A 60 6.30 7.13 -0.20
C VAL A 60 5.67 6.90 -1.57
N SER A 61 4.35 7.04 -1.71
CA SER A 61 3.68 6.89 -3.02
C SER A 61 4.13 7.96 -4.02
N ARG A 62 4.36 9.20 -3.59
CA ARG A 62 4.94 10.24 -4.44
C ARG A 62 6.33 9.84 -4.95
N GLN A 63 7.19 9.32 -4.09
CA GLN A 63 8.52 8.87 -4.50
C GLN A 63 8.47 7.76 -5.56
N LEU A 64 7.48 6.88 -5.50
CA LEU A 64 7.27 5.83 -6.49
C LEU A 64 6.68 6.36 -7.81
N LEU A 65 5.76 7.31 -7.73
CA LEU A 65 5.01 7.80 -8.89
C LEU A 65 5.71 8.94 -9.65
N THR A 66 6.62 9.68 -8.99
CA THR A 66 7.36 10.75 -9.63
C THR A 66 8.35 10.16 -10.65
N PRO A 67 8.25 10.55 -11.94
CA PRO A 67 9.21 10.10 -12.94
C PRO A 67 10.60 10.64 -12.61
N LYS A 68 11.59 9.74 -12.59
CA LYS A 68 13.01 10.10 -12.51
C LYS A 68 13.58 10.02 -13.92
N PHE A 69 14.41 10.99 -14.27
CA PHE A 69 15.10 11.05 -15.56
C PHE A 69 16.60 11.02 -15.32
N ASN A 70 17.36 10.38 -16.21
CA ASN A 70 18.81 10.50 -16.23
C ASN A 70 19.25 11.78 -16.96
N GLU A 71 20.56 12.03 -17.03
CA GLU A 71 21.14 13.17 -17.76
C GLU A 71 20.81 13.17 -19.26
N ALA A 72 20.43 12.01 -19.81
CA ALA A 72 19.99 11.84 -21.19
C ALA A 72 18.46 11.98 -21.37
N GLU A 73 17.76 12.53 -20.37
CA GLU A 73 16.30 12.71 -20.34
C GLU A 73 15.47 11.42 -20.50
N GLN A 74 16.10 10.25 -20.33
CA GLN A 74 15.41 8.97 -20.36
C GLN A 74 14.82 8.65 -18.99
N ARG A 75 13.60 8.14 -18.98
CA ARG A 75 12.92 7.73 -17.75
C ARG A 75 13.63 6.53 -17.12
N VAL A 76 14.12 6.71 -15.90
CA VAL A 76 14.76 5.65 -15.09
C VAL A 76 13.77 5.15 -14.06
N LEU A 77 13.54 3.84 -14.04
CA LEU A 77 12.74 3.18 -13.01
C LEU A 77 13.64 2.76 -11.84
N LEU A 78 13.07 2.80 -10.64
CA LEU A 78 13.69 2.22 -9.46
C LEU A 78 13.89 0.71 -9.65
N PRO A 79 14.94 0.11 -9.06
CA PRO A 79 15.04 -1.34 -8.96
C PRO A 79 13.75 -1.94 -8.36
N PHE A 80 13.32 -3.09 -8.85
CA PHE A 80 12.05 -3.69 -8.43
C PHE A 80 12.02 -3.99 -6.91
N GLU A 81 13.14 -4.37 -6.32
CA GLU A 81 13.27 -4.59 -4.87
C GLU A 81 12.99 -3.32 -4.05
N SER A 82 13.50 -2.17 -4.54
CA SER A 82 13.22 -0.86 -3.93
C SER A 82 11.74 -0.50 -4.08
N PHE A 83 11.13 -0.81 -5.22
CA PHE A 83 9.68 -0.66 -5.41
C PHE A 83 8.90 -1.50 -4.41
N VAL A 84 9.19 -2.81 -4.29
CA VAL A 84 8.51 -3.72 -3.36
C VAL A 84 8.63 -3.25 -1.91
N THR A 85 9.81 -2.78 -1.52
CA THR A 85 10.05 -2.24 -0.17
C THR A 85 9.16 -1.03 0.10
N GLN A 86 9.16 -0.04 -0.79
CA GLN A 86 8.33 1.16 -0.65
C GLN A 86 6.84 0.85 -0.74
N PHE A 87 6.45 -0.08 -1.62
CA PHE A 87 5.08 -0.55 -1.77
C PHE A 87 4.58 -1.24 -0.49
N THR A 88 5.45 -2.01 0.17
CA THR A 88 5.17 -2.64 1.46
C THR A 88 5.01 -1.60 2.57
N ILE A 89 5.83 -0.54 2.59
CA ILE A 89 5.69 0.55 3.57
C ILE A 89 4.30 1.19 3.48
N ILE A 90 3.80 1.44 2.26
CA ILE A 90 2.43 1.94 2.05
C ILE A 90 1.39 0.98 2.66
N GLY A 91 1.54 -0.32 2.40
CA GLY A 91 0.67 -1.36 2.97
C GLY A 91 0.72 -1.39 4.51
N VAL A 92 1.91 -1.26 5.11
CA VAL A 92 2.09 -1.19 6.56
C VAL A 92 1.44 0.05 7.15
N CYS A 93 1.56 1.22 6.49
CA CYS A 93 0.85 2.43 6.90
C CYS A 93 -0.68 2.20 6.92
N ALA A 94 -1.23 1.53 5.92
CA ALA A 94 -2.64 1.17 5.92
C ALA A 94 -2.98 0.19 7.07
N ALA A 95 -2.22 -0.89 7.21
CA ALA A 95 -2.43 -1.92 8.24
C ALA A 95 -2.34 -1.36 9.66
N ALA A 96 -1.47 -0.37 9.92
CA ALA A 96 -1.35 0.30 11.21
C ALA A 96 -2.68 0.95 11.66
N ASN A 97 -3.47 1.50 10.72
CA ASN A 97 -4.79 2.07 11.03
C ASN A 97 -5.79 0.99 11.46
N ALA A 98 -5.78 -0.16 10.79
CA ALA A 98 -6.62 -1.28 11.17
C ALA A 98 -6.19 -1.85 12.53
N LEU A 99 -4.89 -2.06 12.76
CA LEU A 99 -4.36 -2.55 14.04
C LEU A 99 -4.72 -1.63 15.20
N ILE A 100 -4.53 -0.31 15.07
CA ILE A 100 -4.90 0.61 16.15
C ILE A 100 -6.43 0.67 16.33
N GLY A 101 -7.19 0.56 15.24
CA GLY A 101 -8.65 0.44 15.28
C GLY A 101 -9.10 -0.74 16.15
N ILE A 102 -8.41 -1.88 16.04
CA ILE A 102 -8.68 -3.09 16.84
C ILE A 102 -8.22 -2.91 18.29
N PHE A 103 -6.95 -2.53 18.51
CA PHE A 103 -6.34 -2.58 19.83
C PHE A 103 -6.81 -1.48 20.77
N THR A 104 -7.21 -0.32 20.23
CA THR A 104 -7.64 0.81 21.06
C THR A 104 -9.12 1.14 20.88
N GLY A 105 -9.77 0.60 19.85
CA GLY A 105 -11.16 0.92 19.54
C GLY A 105 -12.15 0.11 20.37
N LYS A 106 -13.27 0.74 20.73
CA LYS A 106 -14.48 0.05 21.21
C LYS A 106 -15.69 0.52 20.40
N GLY A 107 -16.55 -0.41 19.99
CA GLY A 107 -17.75 -0.08 19.22
C GLY A 107 -17.42 0.65 17.91
N PRO A 108 -18.02 1.84 17.63
CA PRO A 108 -17.84 2.56 16.39
C PRO A 108 -16.39 2.92 16.02
N GLN A 109 -15.51 3.12 17.01
CA GLN A 109 -14.09 3.47 16.77
C GLN A 109 -13.32 2.40 15.98
N VAL A 110 -13.73 1.13 16.06
CA VAL A 110 -13.11 0.05 15.28
C VAL A 110 -13.29 0.33 13.79
N TYR A 111 -14.46 0.84 13.38
CA TYR A 111 -14.74 1.20 11.98
C TYR A 111 -13.93 2.40 11.51
N PHE A 112 -13.52 3.31 12.39
CA PHE A 112 -12.67 4.44 12.02
C PHE A 112 -11.30 3.97 11.52
N GLY A 113 -10.58 3.19 12.35
CA GLY A 113 -9.26 2.66 11.97
C GLY A 113 -9.34 1.72 10.77
N MET A 114 -10.37 0.87 10.73
CA MET A 114 -10.62 -0.03 9.60
C MET A 114 -10.96 0.71 8.30
N GLY A 115 -11.82 1.73 8.38
CA GLY A 115 -12.18 2.58 7.25
C GLY A 115 -10.96 3.28 6.66
N LEU A 116 -10.11 3.86 7.51
CA LEU A 116 -8.86 4.50 7.09
C LEU A 116 -7.90 3.52 6.41
N CYS A 117 -7.76 2.30 6.94
CA CYS A 117 -7.00 1.24 6.28
C CYS A 117 -7.52 1.00 4.85
N CYS A 118 -8.81 0.75 4.69
CA CYS A 118 -9.43 0.54 3.38
C CYS A 118 -9.25 1.73 2.44
N VAL A 119 -9.39 2.96 2.93
CA VAL A 119 -9.18 4.19 2.16
C VAL A 119 -7.74 4.25 1.65
N LEU A 120 -6.73 4.03 2.50
CA LEU A 120 -5.32 4.06 2.08
C LEU A 120 -5.00 2.97 1.06
N LEU A 121 -5.54 1.76 1.23
CA LEU A 121 -5.37 0.69 0.25
C LEU A 121 -5.97 1.07 -1.12
N LEU A 122 -7.21 1.56 -1.14
CA LEU A 122 -7.93 1.87 -2.39
C LEU A 122 -7.43 3.14 -3.07
N THR A 123 -7.04 4.17 -2.31
CA THR A 123 -6.68 5.49 -2.86
C THR A 123 -5.18 5.68 -3.06
N VAL A 124 -4.34 4.89 -2.40
CA VAL A 124 -2.88 5.00 -2.52
C VAL A 124 -2.29 3.72 -3.10
N MET A 125 -2.46 2.59 -2.41
CA MET A 125 -1.77 1.34 -2.77
C MET A 125 -2.23 0.80 -4.13
N VAL A 126 -3.53 0.73 -4.38
CA VAL A 126 -4.10 0.27 -5.65
C VAL A 126 -3.65 1.15 -6.82
N PRO A 127 -3.77 2.49 -6.78
CA PRO A 127 -3.27 3.35 -7.85
C PRO A 127 -1.77 3.23 -8.09
N VAL A 128 -0.95 3.11 -7.04
CA VAL A 128 0.50 2.88 -7.19
C VAL A 128 0.76 1.57 -7.92
N TYR A 129 0.08 0.49 -7.54
CA TYR A 129 0.22 -0.81 -8.20
C TYR A 129 -0.11 -0.73 -9.69
N PHE A 130 -1.30 -0.20 -10.03
CA PHE A 130 -1.75 -0.15 -11.42
C PHE A 130 -0.95 0.84 -12.28
N LYS A 131 -0.43 1.93 -11.71
CA LYS A 131 0.44 2.87 -12.44
C LYS A 131 1.84 2.29 -12.70
N MET A 132 2.40 1.56 -11.72
CA MET A 132 3.76 1.03 -11.86
C MET A 132 3.82 -0.27 -12.68
N ARG A 133 2.76 -1.09 -12.64
CA ARG A 133 2.66 -2.35 -13.40
C ARG A 133 3.08 -2.24 -14.88
N PRO A 134 2.46 -1.38 -15.71
CA PRO A 134 2.82 -1.29 -17.12
C PRO A 134 4.26 -0.80 -17.33
N LEU A 135 4.78 0.07 -16.45
CA LEU A 135 6.12 0.64 -16.59
C LEU A 135 7.22 -0.40 -16.42
N TYR A 136 7.09 -1.29 -15.44
CA TYR A 136 8.06 -2.37 -15.27
C TYR A 136 7.88 -3.48 -16.32
N GLN A 137 6.65 -3.70 -16.82
CA GLN A 137 6.43 -4.65 -17.92
C GLN A 137 7.13 -4.20 -19.20
N THR A 138 7.03 -2.92 -19.57
CA THR A 138 7.71 -2.37 -20.76
C THR A 138 9.23 -2.32 -20.58
N ALA A 139 9.73 -2.00 -19.38
CA ALA A 139 11.16 -2.04 -19.09
C ALA A 139 11.76 -3.45 -19.21
N THR A 140 11.01 -4.50 -18.85
CA THR A 140 11.45 -5.90 -19.06
C THR A 140 11.28 -6.41 -20.48
N ALA A 141 10.42 -5.77 -21.29
CA ALA A 141 10.17 -6.14 -22.68
C ALA A 141 11.12 -5.45 -23.67
N THR A 142 11.84 -4.42 -23.22
CA THR A 142 12.89 -3.79 -24.00
C THR A 142 14.17 -4.61 -23.77
N PRO A 143 14.60 -5.47 -24.71
CA PRO A 143 15.94 -6.03 -24.61
C PRO A 143 16.91 -4.84 -24.58
N GLN A 144 17.94 -4.92 -23.75
CA GLN A 144 19.09 -4.02 -23.82
C GLN A 144 19.69 -4.13 -25.24
N SER A 145 19.16 -3.34 -26.15
CA SER A 145 19.66 -3.13 -27.48
C SER A 145 20.66 -1.99 -27.38
N THR A 146 21.91 -2.36 -27.16
CA THR A 146 23.13 -1.60 -27.46
C THR A 146 24.24 -2.67 -27.36
N GLN A 147 24.58 -3.45 -28.40
CA GLN A 147 24.98 -3.11 -29.78
C GLN A 147 26.28 -2.28 -29.78
N PRO A 148 27.20 -2.50 -30.73
CA PRO A 148 28.01 -3.69 -31.06
C PRO A 148 29.37 -3.76 -30.32
#